data_AF-A0A0H4T043-F1
#
_entry.id   AF-A0A0H4T043-F1
#
_cell.length_a   1.000
_cell.length_b   1.000
_cell.length_c   1.000
_cell.angle_alpha   90.00
_cell.angle_beta   90.00
_cell.angle_gamma   90.00
#
_symmetry.space_group_name_H-M   'P 1'
#
loop_
_entity.id
_entity.type
_entity.pdbx_description
1 polymer ?
#
loop_
_entity_poly.entity_id
_entity_poly.type
_entity_poly.pdbx_seq_one_letter_code
_entity_poly.pdbx_strand_id
1 'polypeptide(L)'
;MPEFGYSFTGYAQPYVKASGREVDVSPKATREVCQAIKGMTLAQAKEYLEVVADKGKPVPFRRYKHKVGQRGLTLSDCVSFMQHQSVVVR
;
A
#
# COMPACT_ATOMS: atom_id res chain seq x y z
N MET A 1 1.82 7.92 27.21
CA MET A 1 2.19 7.59 25.82
C MET A 1 1.38 6.36 25.41
N PRO A 2 0.70 6.34 24.26
CA PRO A 2 -0.04 5.14 23.83
C PRO A 2 0.92 4.04 23.35
N GLU A 3 0.68 2.81 23.80
CA GLU A 3 1.38 1.59 23.35
C GLU A 3 0.58 0.94 22.20
N PHE A 4 1.20 0.77 21.03
CA PHE A 4 0.54 0.20 19.85
C PHE A 4 1.03 -1.22 19.56
N GLY A 5 0.15 -2.20 19.73
CA GLY A 5 0.39 -3.58 19.33
C GLY A 5 0.21 -3.82 17.82
N TYR A 6 0.83 -4.89 17.32
CA TYR A 6 0.52 -5.47 16.01
C TYR A 6 -0.43 -6.65 16.20
N SER A 7 -1.40 -6.81 15.29
CA SER A 7 -2.27 -7.99 15.24
C SER A 7 -1.57 -9.25 14.73
N PHE A 8 -0.33 -9.13 14.26
CA PHE A 8 0.48 -10.22 13.75
C PHE A 8 1.23 -10.92 14.90
N THR A 9 0.81 -12.15 15.22
CA THR A 9 1.37 -12.96 16.32
C THR A 9 2.05 -14.23 15.80
N GLY A 10 3.08 -14.72 16.51
CA GLY A 10 3.56 -16.11 16.37
C GLY A 10 4.56 -16.43 15.24
N TYR A 11 5.65 -15.65 15.07
CA TYR A 11 6.71 -16.00 14.12
C TYR A 11 8.11 -16.00 14.74
N ALA A 12 8.93 -16.96 14.33
CA ALA A 12 10.37 -17.02 14.62
C ALA A 12 11.14 -16.10 13.65
N GLN A 13 12.22 -15.49 14.13
CA GLN A 13 13.07 -14.56 13.38
C GLN A 13 13.74 -15.25 12.17
N PRO A 14 14.00 -14.55 11.04
CA PRO A 14 13.98 -13.10 10.84
C PRO A 14 12.74 -12.55 10.12
N TYR A 15 12.12 -11.52 10.69
CA TYR A 15 11.02 -10.78 10.05
C TYR A 15 11.22 -9.27 10.20
N VAL A 16 10.73 -8.49 9.23
CA VAL A 16 10.77 -7.03 9.23
C VAL A 16 9.38 -6.49 9.51
N LYS A 17 9.26 -5.51 10.41
CA LYS A 17 7.99 -4.86 10.77
C LYS A 17 8.06 -3.38 10.41
N ALA A 18 7.06 -2.90 9.70
CA ALA A 18 6.90 -1.47 9.41
C ALA A 18 5.49 -1.00 9.78
N SER A 19 5.35 0.22 10.28
CA SER A 19 4.06 0.87 10.50
C SER A 19 4.16 2.36 10.21
N GLY A 20 3.31 2.86 9.31
CA GLY A 20 2.98 4.28 9.22
C GLY A 20 1.75 4.59 10.09
N ARG A 21 1.81 5.65 10.88
CA ARG A 21 0.68 6.16 11.68
C ARG A 21 0.32 7.55 11.16
N GLU A 22 -0.96 7.90 11.28
CA GLU A 22 -1.47 9.24 10.92
C GLU A 22 -1.08 9.67 9.50
N VAL A 23 -1.26 8.74 8.55
CA VAL A 23 -1.04 9.03 7.13
C VAL A 23 -2.35 9.52 6.52
N ASP A 24 -2.34 10.72 5.94
CA ASP A 24 -3.47 11.30 5.23
C ASP A 24 -3.65 10.64 3.86
N VAL A 25 -4.06 9.39 3.88
CA VAL A 25 -4.40 8.60 2.69
C VAL A 25 -5.78 8.00 2.85
N SER A 26 -6.50 7.89 1.74
CA SER A 26 -7.80 7.23 1.72
C SER A 26 -7.66 5.77 2.13
N PRO A 27 -8.26 5.32 3.26
CA PRO A 27 -8.15 3.93 3.71
C PRO A 27 -8.71 2.92 2.68
N LYS A 28 -9.61 3.38 1.81
CA LYS A 28 -10.22 2.56 0.75
C LYS A 28 -9.20 2.22 -0.34
N ALA A 29 -8.43 3.20 -0.78
CA ALA A 29 -7.40 3.01 -1.80
C ALA A 29 -6.20 2.22 -1.23
N THR A 30 -5.73 2.61 -0.04
CA THR A 30 -4.58 1.97 0.63
C THR A 30 -4.80 0.47 0.82
N ARG A 31 -6.02 0.05 1.20
CA ARG A 31 -6.34 -1.38 1.37
C ARG A 31 -6.18 -2.18 0.08
N GLU A 32 -6.60 -1.65 -1.06
CA GLU A 32 -6.51 -2.34 -2.34
C GLU A 32 -5.04 -2.42 -2.82
N VAL A 33 -4.24 -1.37 -2.58
CA VAL A 33 -2.79 -1.37 -2.84
C VAL A 33 -2.08 -2.42 -1.96
N CYS A 34 -2.34 -2.43 -0.65
CA CYS A 34 -1.77 -3.41 0.28
C CYS A 34 -2.15 -4.85 -0.12
N GLN A 35 -3.36 -5.05 -0.65
CA GLN A 35 -3.81 -6.35 -1.13
C GLN A 35 -3.12 -6.76 -2.43
N ALA A 36 -2.76 -5.81 -3.30
CA ALA A 36 -2.07 -6.07 -4.55
C ALA A 36 -0.60 -6.49 -4.32
N ILE A 37 0.09 -5.84 -3.38
CA ILE A 37 1.49 -6.17 -3.05
C ILE A 37 1.64 -7.39 -2.14
N LYS A 38 0.55 -7.87 -1.51
CA LYS A 38 0.58 -9.00 -0.60
C LYS A 38 1.00 -10.28 -1.33
N GLY A 39 2.18 -10.81 -0.97
CA GLY A 39 2.75 -12.04 -1.54
C GLY A 39 3.81 -11.80 -2.63
N MET A 40 4.11 -10.54 -2.96
CA MET A 40 5.25 -10.19 -3.82
C MET A 40 6.56 -10.18 -3.03
N THR A 41 7.68 -10.37 -3.73
CA THR A 41 9.01 -10.08 -3.15
C THR A 41 9.22 -8.56 -3.01
N LEU A 42 10.14 -8.14 -2.13
CA LEU A 42 10.41 -6.71 -1.92
C LEU A 42 10.84 -5.98 -3.20
N ALA A 43 11.58 -6.65 -4.10
CA ALA A 43 12.00 -6.08 -5.38
C ALA A 43 10.80 -5.88 -6.32
N GLN A 44 9.99 -6.92 -6.51
CA GLN A 44 8.79 -6.86 -7.35
C GLN A 44 7.78 -5.84 -6.84
N ALA A 45 7.64 -5.70 -5.51
CA ALA A 45 6.74 -4.71 -4.92
C ALA A 45 7.20 -3.28 -5.21
N LYS A 46 8.50 -3.00 -5.18
CA LYS A 46 9.04 -1.67 -5.54
C LYS A 46 8.79 -1.35 -7.01
N GLU A 47 9.16 -2.26 -7.91
CA GLU A 47 8.93 -2.10 -9.36
C GLU A 47 7.44 -1.91 -9.66
N TYR A 48 6.56 -2.68 -9.00
CA TYR A 48 5.12 -2.53 -9.18
C TYR A 48 4.64 -1.13 -8.75
N LEU A 49 5.10 -0.62 -7.61
CA LEU A 49 4.72 0.70 -7.11
C LEU A 49 5.26 1.83 -8.00
N GLU A 50 6.46 1.69 -8.56
CA GLU A 50 7.02 2.63 -9.54
C GLU A 50 6.17 2.70 -10.82
N VAL A 51 5.86 1.55 -11.43
CA VAL A 51 5.01 1.48 -12.64
C VAL A 51 3.61 2.04 -12.39
N VAL A 52 3.08 1.85 -11.18
CA VAL A 52 1.78 2.38 -10.76
C VAL A 52 1.84 3.91 -10.56
N ALA A 53 2.94 4.43 -10.03
CA ALA A 53 3.17 5.88 -9.89
C ALA A 53 3.26 6.55 -11.27
N ASP A 54 3.90 5.88 -12.24
CA ASP A 54 3.97 6.31 -13.64
C ASP A 54 2.66 6.12 -14.42
N LYS A 55 1.59 5.67 -13.75
CA LYS A 55 0.26 5.37 -14.34
C LYS A 55 0.31 4.30 -15.44
N GLY A 56 1.38 3.54 -15.53
CA GLY A 56 1.56 2.47 -16.52
C GLY A 56 0.71 1.23 -16.21
N LYS A 57 0.35 1.01 -14.94
CA LYS A 57 -0.50 -0.12 -14.53
C LYS A 57 -1.58 0.32 -13.54
N PRO A 58 -2.86 -0.07 -13.75
CA PRO A 58 -3.94 0.23 -12.81
C PRO A 58 -3.90 -0.72 -11.59
N VAL A 59 -4.36 -0.21 -10.45
CA VAL A 59 -4.56 -1.03 -9.24
C VAL A 59 -5.97 -1.63 -9.27
N PRO A 60 -6.12 -2.96 -9.08
CA PRO A 60 -7.42 -3.59 -9.11
C PRO A 60 -8.22 -3.31 -7.82
N PHE A 61 -9.36 -2.62 -7.95
CA PHE A 61 -10.30 -2.42 -6.84
C PHE A 61 -11.24 -3.62 -6.70
N ARG A 62 -11.11 -4.39 -5.61
CA ARG A 62 -11.91 -5.61 -5.36
C ARG A 62 -13.11 -5.39 -4.46
N ARG A 63 -12.94 -4.67 -3.34
CA ARG A 63 -14.04 -4.44 -2.38
C ARG A 63 -14.79 -3.15 -2.67
N TYR A 64 -14.07 -2.05 -2.87
CA TYR A 64 -14.66 -0.72 -3.06
C TYR A 64 -14.91 -0.43 -4.54
N LYS A 65 -15.98 -1.00 -5.10
CA LYS A 65 -16.28 -1.00 -6.54
C LYS A 65 -17.39 -0.03 -6.98
N HIS A 66 -17.92 0.78 -6.07
CA HIS A 66 -18.98 1.73 -6.43
C HIS A 66 -18.39 2.90 -7.22
N LYS A 67 -18.97 3.19 -8.39
CA LYS A 67 -18.60 4.32 -9.26
C LYS A 67 -17.14 4.34 -9.74
N VAL A 68 -16.46 3.20 -9.74
CA VAL A 68 -15.14 3.06 -10.38
C VAL A 68 -15.30 2.66 -11.84
N GLY A 69 -14.43 3.19 -12.70
CA GLY A 69 -14.37 2.82 -14.11
C GLY A 69 -14.08 1.32 -14.29
N GLN A 70 -14.52 0.76 -15.42
CA GLN A 70 -14.32 -0.66 -15.78
C GLN A 70 -12.83 -1.05 -15.82
N ARG A 71 -11.96 -0.09 -16.17
CA ARG A 71 -10.52 -0.18 -15.97
C ARG A 71 -10.23 0.47 -14.61
N GLY A 72 -9.78 -0.30 -13.63
CA GLY A 72 -9.54 0.17 -12.26
C GLY A 72 -8.81 1.51 -12.21
N LEU A 73 -9.09 2.34 -11.19
CA LEU A 73 -8.52 3.69 -11.10
C LEU A 73 -6.99 3.63 -11.11
N THR A 74 -6.38 4.40 -12.02
CA THR A 74 -4.98 4.80 -11.91
C THR A 74 -4.89 5.83 -10.78
N LEU A 75 -3.89 5.69 -9.91
CA LEU A 75 -3.75 6.44 -8.66
C LEU A 75 -3.40 7.92 -8.88
N SER A 76 -4.16 8.68 -9.67
CA SER A 76 -4.03 10.15 -9.69
C SER A 76 -4.27 10.75 -8.31
N ASP A 77 -5.15 10.14 -7.52
CA ASP A 77 -5.65 10.74 -6.27
C ASP A 77 -4.78 10.40 -5.04
N CYS A 78 -3.79 9.50 -5.16
CA CYS A 78 -2.91 9.11 -4.06
C CYS A 78 -1.43 9.43 -4.30
N VAL A 79 -0.99 9.56 -5.56
CA VAL A 79 0.45 9.78 -5.87
C VAL A 79 0.93 11.16 -5.37
N SER A 80 0.05 12.17 -5.30
CA SER A 80 0.38 13.46 -4.69
C SER A 80 0.75 13.37 -3.21
N PHE A 81 0.42 12.28 -2.52
CA PHE A 81 0.65 12.12 -1.07
C PHE A 81 1.74 11.09 -0.72
N MET A 82 2.08 10.17 -1.64
CA MET A 82 3.11 9.15 -1.38
C MET A 82 4.55 9.63 -1.63
N GLN A 83 4.78 10.74 -2.33
CA GLN A 83 6.14 11.23 -2.61
C GLN A 83 6.89 11.80 -1.39
N HIS A 84 6.21 12.03 -0.26
CA HIS A 84 6.84 12.49 0.99
C HIS A 84 7.11 11.38 2.02
N GLN A 85 6.71 10.13 1.77
CA GLN A 85 6.94 9.05 2.74
C GLN A 85 8.15 8.20 2.37
N SER A 86 9.32 8.65 2.82
CA SER A 86 10.43 7.77 3.15
C SER A 86 9.98 6.82 4.27
N VAL A 87 9.41 5.67 3.90
CA VAL A 87 9.15 4.58 4.83
C VAL A 87 10.51 4.04 5.27
N VAL A 88 10.97 4.49 6.43
CA VAL A 88 12.15 3.94 7.11
C VAL A 88 11.80 2.52 7.54
N VAL A 89 12.23 1.56 6.72
CA VAL A 89 12.23 0.13 7.06
C VAL A 89 13.39 -0.08 8.05
N ARG A 90 13.07 -0.32 9.32
CA ARG A 90 13.98 -0.93 10.30
C ARG A 90 13.60 -2.39 10.49
#